data_AF-A0A2E1QJF1-F1
#
_entry.id   AF-A0A2E1QJF1-F1
#
_cell.length_a   1.000
_cell.length_b   1.000
_cell.length_c   1.000
_cell.angle_alpha   90.00
_cell.angle_beta   90.00
_cell.angle_gamma   90.00
#
_symmetry.space_group_name_H-M   'P 1'
#
loop_
_entity.id
_entity.type
_entity.pdbx_description
1 polymer ?
#
loop_
_entity_poly.entity_id
_entity_poly.type
_entity_poly.pdbx_seq_one_letter_code
_entity_poly.pdbx_strand_id
1 'polypeptide(L)'
;MSDKNTTIQEIRSIIDSFADERDWQQFHSPKNLSMSISIESAELMELFQWLSLEDAKKVMESGKTRNDAIDEIADVLIYAFAFCIRNNIDISDAIKQKMKKNIKKYPKEEFRGRF
;
A
#
# COMPACT_ATOMS: atom_id res chain seq x y z
N MET A 1 -11.48 -12.16 8.65
CA MET A 1 -10.56 -11.43 7.76
C MET A 1 -9.89 -12.43 6.85
N SER A 2 -10.03 -12.25 5.54
CA SER A 2 -9.45 -13.10 4.47
C SER A 2 -7.93 -13.16 4.54
N ASP A 3 -7.30 -12.07 4.97
CA ASP A 3 -5.84 -11.87 5.04
C ASP A 3 -5.09 -12.95 5.83
N LYS A 4 -5.78 -13.72 6.68
CA LYS A 4 -5.18 -14.87 7.39
C LYS A 4 -4.72 -15.97 6.45
N ASN A 5 -5.37 -16.10 5.29
CA ASN A 5 -5.17 -17.20 4.36
C ASN A 5 -4.83 -16.71 2.93
N THR A 6 -5.13 -15.46 2.58
CA THR A 6 -4.80 -14.88 1.29
C THR A 6 -3.28 -14.72 1.14
N THR A 7 -2.73 -15.31 0.08
CA THR A 7 -1.28 -15.24 -0.17
C THR A 7 -0.92 -13.99 -0.99
N ILE A 8 0.33 -13.54 -0.89
CA ILE A 8 0.84 -12.47 -1.76
C ILE A 8 0.74 -12.87 -3.25
N GLN A 9 0.92 -14.16 -3.55
CA GLN A 9 0.79 -14.66 -4.92
C GLN A 9 -0.63 -14.51 -5.46
N GLU A 10 -1.64 -14.74 -4.63
CA GLU A 10 -3.04 -14.57 -5.00
C GLU A 10 -3.35 -13.11 -5.38
N ILE A 11 -2.94 -12.17 -4.52
CA ILE A 11 -3.10 -10.73 -4.80
C ILE A 11 -2.36 -10.32 -6.08
N ARG A 12 -1.11 -10.76 -6.26
CA ARG A 12 -0.34 -10.48 -7.47
C ARG A 12 -1.03 -11.01 -8.72
N SER A 13 -1.61 -12.21 -8.66
CA SER A 13 -2.26 -12.84 -9.81
C SER A 13 -3.53 -12.08 -10.21
N ILE A 14 -4.31 -11.60 -9.24
CA ILE A 14 -5.51 -10.78 -9.50
C ILE A 14 -5.12 -9.48 -10.22
N ILE A 15 -4.10 -8.79 -9.72
CA ILE A 15 -3.64 -7.50 -10.28
C ILE A 15 -3.06 -7.69 -11.69
N ASP A 16 -2.22 -8.71 -11.88
CA ASP A 16 -1.59 -8.95 -13.17
C ASP A 16 -2.61 -9.37 -14.23
N SER A 17 -3.56 -10.24 -13.87
CA SER A 17 -4.64 -10.65 -14.78
C SER A 17 -5.52 -9.47 -15.18
N PHE A 18 -5.88 -8.60 -14.22
CA PHE A 18 -6.66 -7.39 -14.51
C PHE A 18 -5.98 -6.48 -15.54
N ALA A 19 -4.66 -6.28 -15.39
CA ALA A 19 -3.87 -5.45 -16.29
C ALA A 19 -3.66 -6.11 -17.66
N ASP A 20 -3.45 -7.42 -17.70
CA ASP A 20 -3.25 -8.20 -18.92
C ASP A 20 -4.51 -8.24 -19.79
N GLU A 21 -5.68 -8.50 -19.18
CA GLU A 21 -6.98 -8.52 -19.86
C GLU A 21 -7.32 -7.20 -20.58
N ARG A 22 -6.70 -6.10 -20.17
CA ARG A 22 -6.91 -4.75 -20.72
C ARG A 22 -5.76 -4.26 -21.58
N ASP A 23 -4.73 -5.08 -21.78
CA ASP A 23 -3.47 -4.68 -22.42
C ASP A 23 -2.83 -3.44 -21.78
N TRP A 24 -3.02 -3.25 -20.46
CA TRP A 24 -2.52 -2.09 -19.72
C TRP A 24 -1.06 -2.22 -19.32
N GLN A 25 -0.48 -3.41 -19.44
CA GLN A 25 0.93 -3.65 -19.13
C GLN A 25 1.87 -2.72 -19.91
N GLN A 26 1.48 -2.25 -21.11
CA GLN A 26 2.24 -1.27 -21.90
C GLN A 26 2.39 0.10 -21.22
N PHE A 27 1.45 0.48 -20.36
CA PHE A 27 1.48 1.75 -19.61
C PHE A 27 2.19 1.61 -18.26
N HIS A 28 2.41 0.38 -17.80
CA HIS A 28 2.99 0.05 -16.49
C HIS A 28 4.54 0.12 -16.50
N SER A 29 5.08 1.26 -16.94
CA SER A 29 6.51 1.55 -16.78
C SER A 29 6.85 1.89 -15.32
N PRO A 30 8.10 1.70 -14.86
CA PRO A 30 8.49 2.03 -13.50
C PRO A 30 8.21 3.50 -13.14
N LYS A 31 8.43 4.41 -14.10
CA LYS A 31 8.10 5.84 -13.95
C LYS A 31 6.60 6.02 -13.68
N ASN A 32 5.75 5.49 -14.55
CA ASN A 32 4.31 5.71 -14.47
C ASN A 32 3.73 5.12 -13.18
N LEU A 33 4.11 3.88 -12.85
CA LEU A 33 3.65 3.23 -11.62
C LEU A 33 4.11 3.96 -10.36
N SER A 34 5.34 4.49 -10.34
CA SER A 34 5.81 5.30 -9.21
C SER A 34 4.99 6.58 -9.03
N MET A 35 4.52 7.19 -10.14
CA MET A 35 3.65 8.34 -10.10
C MET A 35 2.25 7.96 -9.61
N SER A 36 1.67 6.85 -10.10
CA SER A 36 0.38 6.34 -9.62
C SER A 36 0.40 6.11 -8.11
N ILE A 37 1.43 5.44 -7.57
CA ILE A 37 1.57 5.25 -6.10
C ILE A 37 1.52 6.59 -5.37
N SER A 38 2.19 7.62 -5.89
CA SER A 38 2.20 8.95 -5.28
C SER A 38 0.85 9.66 -5.37
N ILE A 39 0.09 9.45 -6.44
CA ILE A 39 -1.24 10.02 -6.64
C ILE A 39 -2.20 9.42 -5.62
N GLU A 40 -2.33 8.09 -5.57
CA GLU A 40 -3.26 7.43 -4.64
C GLU A 40 -2.88 7.67 -3.17
N SER A 41 -1.58 7.80 -2.88
CA SER A 41 -1.13 8.18 -1.53
C SER A 41 -1.58 9.59 -1.16
N ALA A 42 -1.67 10.50 -2.13
CA ALA A 42 -2.17 11.85 -1.93
C ALA A 42 -3.69 11.87 -1.79
N GLU A 43 -4.43 11.05 -2.56
CA GLU A 43 -5.88 10.89 -2.43
C GLU A 43 -6.25 10.36 -1.03
N LEU A 44 -5.54 9.34 -0.54
CA LEU A 44 -5.68 8.86 0.84
C LEU A 44 -5.42 9.97 1.88
N MET A 45 -4.37 10.77 1.68
CA MET A 45 -4.04 11.89 2.57
C MET A 45 -5.13 12.98 2.56
N GLU A 46 -5.72 13.25 1.39
CA GLU A 46 -6.72 14.30 1.20
C GLU A 46 -7.95 14.10 2.10
N LEU A 47 -8.33 12.84 2.33
CA LEU A 47 -9.45 12.48 3.22
C LEU A 47 -9.30 13.01 4.66
N PHE A 48 -8.07 13.25 5.11
CA PHE A 48 -7.77 13.64 6.49
C PHE A 48 -7.19 15.05 6.62
N GLN A 49 -6.85 15.74 5.52
CA GLN A 49 -6.01 16.94 5.53
C GLN A 49 -6.54 18.10 6.39
N TRP A 50 -7.86 18.20 6.56
CA TRP A 50 -8.53 19.26 7.34
C TRP A 50 -9.11 18.78 8.68
N LEU A 51 -8.91 17.52 9.05
CA LEU A 51 -9.47 16.93 10.26
C LEU A 51 -8.56 17.16 11.46
N SER A 52 -9.16 17.35 12.63
CA SER A 52 -8.43 17.20 13.89
C SER A 52 -8.05 15.73 14.11
N LEU A 53 -7.09 15.46 15.02
CA LEU A 53 -6.68 14.09 15.33
C LEU A 53 -7.85 13.23 15.87
N GLU A 54 -8.78 13.84 16.60
CA GLU A 54 -9.95 13.12 17.13
C GLU A 54 -11.01 12.89 16.05
N ASP A 55 -11.23 13.86 15.16
CA ASP A 55 -12.14 13.69 14.03
C ASP A 55 -11.63 12.62 13.06
N ALA A 56 -10.33 12.62 12.76
CA ALA A 56 -9.71 11.61 11.89
C ALA A 56 -9.90 10.18 12.40
N LYS A 57 -9.86 9.96 13.72
CA LYS A 57 -10.18 8.65 14.33
C LYS A 57 -11.66 8.31 14.18
N LYS A 58 -12.53 9.27 14.46
CA LYS A 58 -13.98 9.08 14.43
C LYS A 58 -14.50 8.74 13.04
N VAL A 59 -14.01 9.42 11.99
CA VAL A 59 -14.42 9.13 10.61
C VAL A 59 -13.99 7.74 10.13
N MET A 60 -12.98 7.12 10.77
CA MET A 60 -12.54 5.75 10.48
C MET A 60 -13.39 4.66 11.15
N GLU A 61 -14.34 5.03 12.01
CA GLU A 61 -15.25 4.06 12.65
C GLU A 61 -16.32 3.57 11.67
N SER A 62 -16.92 4.46 10.87
CA SER A 62 -17.94 4.13 9.87
C SER A 62 -18.22 5.31 8.92
N GLY A 63 -18.93 5.04 7.81
CA GLY A 63 -19.41 6.07 6.89
C GLY A 63 -18.54 6.23 5.64
N LYS A 64 -18.80 7.31 4.89
CA LYS A 64 -18.22 7.52 3.55
C LYS A 64 -16.69 7.61 3.59
N THR A 65 -16.13 8.47 4.44
CA THR A 65 -14.67 8.67 4.54
C THR A 65 -13.92 7.38 4.86
N ARG A 66 -14.48 6.50 5.70
CA ARG A 66 -13.89 5.18 5.97
C ARG A 66 -13.86 4.30 4.71
N ASN A 67 -14.94 4.30 3.94
CA ASN A 67 -15.02 3.50 2.71
C ASN A 67 -14.06 4.06 1.65
N ASP A 68 -14.06 5.38 1.46
CA ASP A 68 -13.10 6.05 0.56
C ASP A 68 -11.66 5.70 0.99
N ALA A 69 -11.32 5.80 2.28
CA ALA A 69 -9.98 5.46 2.78
C ALA A 69 -9.59 3.99 2.56
N ILE A 70 -10.57 3.07 2.51
CA ILE A 70 -10.33 1.66 2.18
C ILE A 70 -10.01 1.49 0.70
N ASP A 71 -10.69 2.23 -0.17
CA ASP A 71 -10.44 2.21 -1.60
C ASP A 71 -9.06 2.83 -1.89
N GLU A 72 -8.75 4.00 -1.33
CA GLU A 72 -7.46 4.68 -1.57
C GLU A 72 -6.25 3.87 -1.07
N ILE A 73 -6.34 3.25 0.12
CA ILE A 73 -5.24 2.39 0.60
C ILE A 73 -5.11 1.12 -0.24
N ALA A 74 -6.22 0.59 -0.78
CA ALA A 74 -6.17 -0.54 -1.70
C ALA A 74 -5.48 -0.14 -3.01
N ASP A 75 -5.78 1.05 -3.56
CA ASP A 75 -5.17 1.54 -4.80
C ASP A 75 -3.67 1.78 -4.64
N VAL A 76 -3.22 2.36 -3.52
CA VAL A 76 -1.80 2.47 -3.17
C VAL A 76 -1.12 1.09 -3.22
N LEU A 77 -1.74 0.07 -2.63
CA LEU A 77 -1.18 -1.29 -2.60
C LEU A 77 -1.22 -1.95 -3.98
N ILE A 78 -2.29 -1.75 -4.75
CA ILE A 78 -2.43 -2.29 -6.11
C ILE A 78 -1.30 -1.77 -6.99
N TYR A 79 -1.05 -0.46 -7.02
CA TYR A 79 0.05 0.09 -7.81
C TYR A 79 1.43 -0.29 -7.27
N ALA A 80 1.60 -0.44 -5.95
CA ALA A 80 2.85 -0.95 -5.38
C ALA A 80 3.12 -2.41 -5.80
N PHE A 81 2.10 -3.26 -5.82
CA PHE A 81 2.23 -4.63 -6.33
C PHE A 81 2.47 -4.66 -7.84
N ALA A 82 1.76 -3.84 -8.62
CA ALA A 82 2.00 -3.71 -10.05
C ALA A 82 3.44 -3.27 -10.34
N PHE A 83 3.97 -2.32 -9.56
CA PHE A 83 5.38 -1.91 -9.62
C PHE A 83 6.31 -3.10 -9.37
N CYS A 84 6.04 -3.89 -8.33
CA CYS A 84 6.85 -5.06 -8.03
C CYS A 84 6.78 -6.14 -9.12
N ILE A 85 5.60 -6.39 -9.68
CA ILE A 85 5.38 -7.37 -10.76
C ILE A 85 6.20 -6.97 -11.99
N ARG A 86 6.06 -5.74 -12.47
CA ARG A 86 6.75 -5.27 -13.69
C ARG A 86 8.26 -5.17 -13.55
N ASN A 87 8.77 -4.99 -12.34
CA ASN A 87 10.20 -4.89 -12.06
C ASN A 87 10.81 -6.19 -11.51
N ASN A 88 10.07 -7.31 -11.55
CA ASN A 88 10.50 -8.60 -11.04
C ASN A 88 11.03 -8.56 -9.58
N ILE A 89 10.29 -7.86 -8.72
CA ILE A 89 10.62 -7.71 -7.30
C ILE A 89 9.79 -8.70 -6.48
N ASP A 90 10.49 -9.53 -5.70
CA ASP A 90 9.89 -10.28 -4.59
C ASP A 90 9.70 -9.35 -3.40
N ILE A 91 8.48 -8.80 -3.30
CA ILE A 91 8.14 -7.86 -2.23
C ILE A 91 8.14 -8.51 -0.84
N SER A 92 7.88 -9.82 -0.74
CA SER A 92 7.90 -10.53 0.54
C SER A 92 9.31 -10.53 1.12
N ASP A 93 10.30 -10.87 0.29
CA ASP A 93 11.69 -10.90 0.71
C ASP A 93 12.27 -9.49 0.87
N ALA A 94 11.89 -8.54 0.02
CA ALA A 94 12.27 -7.14 0.17
C ALA A 94 11.80 -6.56 1.52
N ILE A 95 10.55 -6.82 1.92
CA ILE A 95 10.01 -6.42 3.24
C ILE A 95 10.78 -7.08 4.37
N LYS A 96 10.99 -8.42 4.34
CA LYS A 96 11.75 -9.13 5.39
C LYS A 96 13.16 -8.56 5.55
N GLN A 97 13.84 -8.28 4.45
CA GLN A 97 15.18 -7.68 4.48
C GLN A 97 15.16 -6.24 5.02
N LYS A 98 14.18 -5.43 4.59
CA LYS A 98 14.03 -4.06 5.09
C LYS A 98 13.73 -4.06 6.60
N MET A 99 12.90 -4.97 7.08
CA MET A 99 12.59 -5.08 8.52
C MET A 99 13.81 -5.49 9.34
N LYS A 100 14.67 -6.39 8.85
CA LYS A 100 15.97 -6.68 9.49
C LYS A 100 16.84 -5.43 9.63
N LYS A 101 16.83 -4.54 8.62
CA LYS A 101 17.56 -3.26 8.67
C LYS A 101 16.90 -2.29 9.66
N ASN A 102 15.57 -2.20 9.68
CA ASN A 102 14.84 -1.32 10.59
C ASN A 102 15.03 -1.73 12.07
N ILE A 103 15.01 -3.02 12.39
CA ILE A 103 15.26 -3.52 13.75
C ILE A 103 16.66 -3.11 14.25
N LYS A 104 17.66 -3.15 13.37
CA LYS A 104 19.01 -2.69 13.70
C LYS A 104 19.09 -1.16 13.87
N LYS A 105 18.32 -0.42 13.05
CA LYS A 105 18.29 1.04 13.09
C LYS A 105 17.52 1.59 14.30
N TYR A 106 16.50 0.87 14.75
CA TYR A 106 15.61 1.26 15.86
C TYR A 106 15.51 0.13 16.90
N PRO A 107 16.52 -0.07 17.76
CA PRO A 107 16.52 -1.11 18.77
C PRO A 107 15.36 -0.96 19.77
N LYS A 108 14.68 -2.08 20.10
CA LYS A 108 13.50 -2.05 20.99
C LYS A 108 13.75 -1.44 22.37
N GLU A 109 14.94 -1.66 22.94
CA GLU A 109 15.28 -1.16 24.28
C GLU A 109 15.44 0.36 24.29
N GLU A 110 15.75 0.94 23.13
CA GLU A 110 15.91 2.37 22.95
C GLU A 110 14.62 3.04 22.48
N PHE A 111 13.83 2.41 21.61
CA PHE A 111 12.69 3.05 20.94
C PHE A 111 11.31 2.60 21.45
N ARG A 112 11.23 1.91 22.59
CA ARG A 112 9.92 1.57 23.18
C ARG A 112 9.20 2.82 23.68
N GLY A 113 8.08 3.17 23.04
CA GLY A 113 7.23 4.30 23.45
C GLY A 113 7.72 5.68 23.00
N ARG A 114 8.73 5.76 22.13
CA ARG A 114 9.26 7.00 21.54
C ARG A 114 9.75 6.73 20.10
N PHE A 115 9.79 7.77 19.27
CA PHE A 115 10.13 7.69 17.84
C PHE A 115 11.38 8.51 17.52
#